data_AF-A0A822FHG9-F1
#
_entry.id   AF-A0A822FHG9-F1
#
_cell.length_a   1.000
_cell.length_b   1.000
_cell.length_c   1.000
_cell.angle_alpha   90.00
_cell.angle_beta   90.00
_cell.angle_gamma   90.00
#
_symmetry.space_group_name_H-M   'P 1'
#
loop_
_entity.id
_entity.type
_entity.pdbx_description
1 polymer ?
#
loop_
_entity_poly.entity_id
_entity_poly.type
_entity_poly.pdbx_seq_one_letter_code
_entity_poly.pdbx_strand_id
1 'polypeptide(L)' 'MNERIGQVTVELRIVFLKIGEIDTLKEQFQAEAFIQARWSDPALKGTDIDNFDANKFWNPLLYVDNSVAEKAGC' A
#
# COMPACT_ATOMS: atom_id res chain seq x y z
N MET A 1 14.49 -22.71 17.57
CA MET A 1 14.56 -22.73 16.10
C MET A 1 14.30 -21.32 15.62
N ASN A 2 15.32 -20.62 15.10
CA ASN A 2 15.14 -19.28 14.56
C ASN A 2 14.64 -19.42 13.12
N GLU A 3 13.31 -19.39 12.93
CA GLU A 3 12.76 -19.23 11.60
C GLU A 3 13.17 -17.85 11.09
N ARG A 4 13.94 -17.81 9.99
CA ARG A 4 14.17 -16.56 9.26
C ARG A 4 12.79 -16.03 8.90
N ILE A 5 12.45 -14.84 9.40
CA ILE A 5 11.30 -14.07 8.90
C ILE A 5 11.55 -13.94 7.40
N GLY A 6 10.82 -14.73 6.61
CA GLY A 6 10.98 -14.77 5.17
C GLY A 6 10.74 -13.38 4.60
N GLN A 7 11.50 -13.01 3.58
CA GLN A 7 11.20 -11.80 2.81
C GLN A 7 9.78 -11.92 2.26
N VAL A 8 8.90 -10.98 2.63
CA VAL A 8 7.54 -10.90 2.08
C VAL A 8 7.60 -10.07 0.81
N THR A 9 7.27 -10.69 -0.33
CA THR A 9 7.11 -9.97 -1.59
C THR A 9 5.71 -9.36 -1.63
N VAL A 10 5.65 -8.05 -1.83
CA VAL A 10 4.40 -7.30 -2.01
C VAL A 10 4.32 -6.88 -3.47
N GLU A 11 3.29 -7.36 -4.15
CA GLU A 11 2.96 -6.95 -5.51
C GLU A 11 2.07 -5.72 -5.45
N LEU A 12 2.44 -4.68 -6.20
CA LEU A 12 1.71 -3.43 -6.27
C LEU A 12 1.15 -3.21 -7.66
N ARG A 13 -0.10 -2.73 -7.71
CA ARG A 13 -0.72 -2.18 -8.91
C ARG A 13 -1.18 -0.77 -8.57
N ILE A 14 -0.72 0.19 -9.35
CA ILE A 14 -1.11 1.60 -9.24
C ILE A 14 -1.79 2.00 -10.55
N VAL A 15 -2.98 2.56 -10.45
CA VAL A 15 -3.76 3.05 -11.59
C VAL A 15 -4.13 4.50 -11.32
N PHE A 16 -3.66 5.42 -12.16
CA PHE A 16 -4.16 6.80 -12.16
C PHE A 16 -5.53 6.82 -12.83
N LEU A 17 -6.56 7.13 -12.05
CA LEU A 17 -7.94 7.25 -12.53
C LEU A 17 -8.14 8.61 -13.20
N LYS A 18 -7.55 9.66 -12.60
CA LYS A 18 -7.65 11.03 -13.08
C LYS A 18 -6.40 11.82 -12.70
N ILE A 19 -5.93 12.63 -13.64
CA ILE A 19 -4.96 13.69 -13.38
C ILE A 19 -5.72 15.02 -13.28
N GLY A 20 -5.48 15.75 -12.19
CA GLY A 20 -6.07 17.05 -11.88
C GLY A 20 -5.16 18.20 -12.30
N GLU A 21 -5.12 19.24 -11.47
CA GLU A 21 -4.28 20.41 -11.73
C GLU A 21 -2.79 20.06 -11.73
N ILE A 22 -2.04 20.70 -12.64
CA ILE A 22 -0.59 20.60 -12.77
C ILE A 22 0.01 21.98 -12.52
N ASP A 23 0.77 22.12 -11.45
CA ASP A 23 1.56 23.31 -11.14
C ASP A 23 3.01 23.07 -11.58
N THR A 24 3.37 23.63 -12.74
CA THR A 24 4.71 23.45 -13.32
C THR A 24 5.79 24.27 -12.62
N LEU A 25 5.42 25.33 -11.87
CA LEU A 25 6.38 26.12 -11.10
C LEU A 25 6.79 25.40 -9.81
N LYS A 26 5.86 24.63 -9.22
CA LYS A 26 6.10 23.82 -8.03
C LYS A 26 6.42 22.36 -8.32
N GLU A 27 6.36 21.94 -9.58
CA GLU A 27 6.56 20.55 -10.02
C GLU A 27 5.60 19.57 -9.34
N GLN A 28 4.34 19.96 -9.19
CA GLN A 28 3.31 19.21 -8.48
C GLN A 28 2.10 18.95 -9.36
N PHE A 29 1.44 17.81 -9.15
CA PHE A 29 0.14 17.54 -9.74
C PHE A 29 -0.80 16.88 -8.73
N GLN A 30 -2.09 17.13 -8.89
CA GLN A 30 -3.13 16.40 -8.18
C GLN A 30 -3.50 15.16 -8.99
N ALA A 31 -3.74 14.04 -8.32
CA ALA A 31 -4.26 12.85 -8.98
C ALA A 31 -5.18 12.05 -8.07
N GLU A 32 -6.15 11.41 -8.71
CA GLU A 32 -6.91 10.32 -8.13
C GLU A 32 -6.26 9.01 -8.58
N ALA A 33 -5.79 8.22 -7.62
CA ALA A 33 -5.09 6.96 -7.89
C ALA A 33 -5.74 5.83 -7.10
N PHE A 34 -5.87 4.69 -7.75
CA PHE A 34 -6.23 3.42 -7.11
C PHE A 34 -4.95 2.60 -6.90
N ILE A 35 -4.65 2.28 -5.64
CA ILE A 35 -3.50 1.48 -5.25
C ILE A 35 -4.00 0.15 -4.71
N GLN A 36 -3.55 -0.94 -5.33
CA GLN A 36 -3.82 -2.30 -4.87
C GLN A 36 -2.52 -2.98 -4.49
N ALA A 37 -2.53 -3.60 -3.32
CA ALA A 37 -1.42 -4.40 -2.80
C ALA A 37 -1.85 -5.86 -2.64
N ARG A 38 -0.96 -6.78 -3.01
CA ARG A 38 -1.15 -8.20 -2.81
C ARG A 38 0.12 -8.81 -2.23
N TRP A 39 -0.01 -9.53 -1.12
CA TRP A 39 1.08 -10.28 -0.51
C TRP A 39 0.57 -11.64 -0.03
N SER A 40 1.48 -12.57 0.19
CA SER A 40 1.19 -13.83 0.86
C SER A 40 1.85 -13.82 2.22
N ASP A 41 1.05 -13.90 3.29
CA ASP A 41 1.56 -14.02 4.64
C ASP A 41 1.46 -15.50 5.08
N PRO A 42 2.61 -16.17 5.34
CA PRO A 42 2.60 -17.53 5.88
C PRO A 42 1.81 -17.67 7.19
N ALA A 43 1.76 -16.62 8.02
CA ALA A 43 1.01 -16.61 9.28
C ALA A 43 -0.51 -16.61 9.08
N LEU A 44 -0.98 -16.24 7.88
CA LEU A 44 -2.40 -16.22 7.53
C LEU A 44 -2.86 -17.49 6.79
N LYS A 45 -1.97 -18.46 6.55
CA LYS A 45 -2.30 -19.67 5.79
C LYS A 45 -3.36 -20.52 6.52
N GLY A 46 -4.53 -20.65 5.90
CA GLY A 46 -5.66 -21.42 6.45
C GLY A 46 -6.58 -20.62 7.38
N THR A 47 -6.36 -19.30 7.50
CA THR A 47 -7.24 -18.41 8.25
C THR A 47 -8.41 -17.98 7.38
N ASP A 48 -9.59 -17.83 8.00
CA ASP A 48 -10.77 -17.31 7.32
C ASP A 48 -10.58 -15.81 7.02
N ILE A 49 -10.67 -15.45 5.74
CA ILE A 49 -10.37 -14.08 5.27
C ILE A 49 -11.41 -13.08 5.77
N ASP A 50 -12.62 -13.56 6.07
CA ASP A 50 -13.76 -12.75 6.48
C ASP A 50 -13.55 -12.11 7.88
N ASN A 51 -12.59 -12.61 8.67
CA ASN A 51 -12.25 -12.10 9.99
C ASN A 51 -10.87 -11.40 10.05
N PHE A 52 -10.32 -11.02 8.89
CA PHE A 52 -9.03 -10.32 8.84
C PHE A 52 -9.12 -8.93 9.50
N ASP A 53 -8.28 -8.70 10.51
CA ASP A 53 -8.12 -7.39 11.15
C ASP A 53 -6.74 -6.83 10.84
N ALA A 54 -6.70 -5.78 10.02
CA ALA A 54 -5.46 -5.13 9.58
C ALA A 54 -4.62 -4.54 10.73
N ASN A 55 -5.20 -4.35 11.93
CA ASN A 55 -4.47 -3.91 13.12
C ASN A 55 -3.82 -5.05 13.89
N LYS A 56 -4.27 -6.30 13.67
CA LYS A 56 -3.74 -7.49 14.35
C LYS A 56 -2.69 -8.24 13.53
N PHE A 57 -2.77 -8.12 12.21
CA PHE A 57 -1.88 -8.82 11.28
C PHE A 57 -0.93 -7.83 10.60
N TRP A 58 0.22 -8.34 10.16
CA TRP A 58 1.16 -7.53 9.41
C TRP A 58 0.52 -7.07 8.09
N ASN A 59 0.75 -5.80 7.75
CA ASN A 59 0.38 -5.22 6.47
C ASN A 59 1.56 -4.36 5.98
N PRO A 60 1.65 -4.06 4.67
CA PRO A 60 2.83 -3.41 4.10
C PRO A 60 2.96 -1.91 4.39
N LEU A 61 2.01 -1.29 5.11
CA LEU A 61 2.04 0.13 5.52
C LEU A 61 2.45 1.08 4.37
N LEU A 62 1.75 0.99 3.25
CA LEU A 62 2.09 1.75 2.04
C LEU A 62 1.90 3.25 2.26
N TYR A 63 2.83 4.04 1.70
CA TYR A 63 2.75 5.50 1.68
C TYR A 63 3.33 6.05 0.38
N VAL A 64 2.89 7.25 0.00
CA VAL A 64 3.41 8.00 -1.14
C VAL A 64 4.47 8.98 -0.62
N ASP A 65 5.74 8.74 -0.94
CA ASP A 65 6.86 9.50 -0.36
C ASP A 65 6.85 10.98 -0.76
N ASN A 66 6.50 11.26 -2.01
CA ASN A 66 6.44 12.61 -2.57
C ASN A 66 5.06 13.26 -2.48
N SER A 67 4.17 12.77 -1.61
CA SER A 67 2.89 13.45 -1.36
C SER A 67 3.11 14.76 -0.62
N VAL A 68 2.57 15.86 -1.16
CA VAL A 68 2.68 17.20 -0.55
C VAL A 68 1.58 17.46 0.49
N ALA A 69 0.48 16.70 0.41
CA ALA A 69 -0.58 16.67 1.42
C ALA A 69 -0.17 15.81 2.64
N GLU A 70 -0.90 15.94 3.76
CA GLU A 70 -0.72 15.07 4.94
C GLU A 70 -0.76 13.60 4.51
N LYS A 71 0.13 12.76 5.07
CA LYS A 71 0.30 11.36 4.64
C LYS A 71 -1.04 10.64 4.70
N ALA A 72 -1.67 10.46 3.55
CA ALA A 72 -2.81 9.58 3.42
C ALA A 72 -2.26 8.15 3.54
N GLY A 73 -2.47 7.52 4.69
CA GLY A 73 -2.28 6.07 4.81
C GLY A 73 -3.15 5.39 3.75
N CYS A 74 -2.55 4.53 2.93
CA CYS A 74 -3.28 3.72 1.96
C CYS A 74 -3.90 2.50 2.65
#